data_AF-A0A7D7VM81-F1
#
_entry.id   AF-A0A7D7VM81-F1
#
_cell.length_a   1.000
_cell.length_b   1.000
_cell.length_c   1.000
_cell.angle_alpha   90.00
_cell.angle_beta   90.00
_cell.angle_gamma   90.00
#
_symmetry.space_group_name_H-M   'P 1'
#
loop_
_entity.id
_entity.type
_entity.pdbx_description
1 polymer ?
#
loop_
_entity_poly.entity_id
_entity_poly.type
_entity_poly.pdbx_seq_one_letter_code
_entity_poly.pdbx_strand_id
1 'polypeptide(L)'
;MNVDNAADEYVRWPPYSFGMNNPIFFIDPDGQRIKIGDHYYSYEKDRDYDAIEDEFERNTYKAIDQLYSSDTMNITIGEGENAETINVLDVLINDKDNDVTIVKGESNKYDPNTDTVKFKDTHGAYFRKDAGKAYGNGNTGRNSASSLLAHELIHNYNDVHDNKNYRKRKADKSTKKEGLKTPKGADLSFSNAEEKYTITLTNQVNEKLKQDKRTNYGRGYYPTESPTTTEPKKKKQ
;
A
#
# COMPACT_ATOMS: atom_id res chain seq x y z
N MET A 1 10.55 26.38 32.08
CA MET A 1 9.73 27.17 31.15
C MET A 1 10.71 27.90 30.25
N ASN A 2 10.86 27.44 29.01
CA ASN A 2 11.65 28.12 27.99
C ASN A 2 10.67 28.62 26.93
N VAL A 3 10.90 29.87 26.50
CA VAL A 3 10.15 30.56 25.45
C VAL A 3 10.77 30.17 24.10
N ASP A 4 9.93 29.95 23.10
CA ASP A 4 10.32 29.63 21.72
C ASP A 4 11.00 30.84 21.04
N ASN A 5 12.10 30.59 20.34
CA ASN A 5 12.92 31.59 19.65
C ASN A 5 12.29 32.09 18.33
N ALA A 6 11.19 31.48 17.87
CA ALA A 6 10.48 31.88 16.65
C ALA A 6 9.31 32.87 16.89
N ALA A 7 9.13 33.34 18.13
CA ALA A 7 8.01 34.22 18.49
C ALA A 7 8.06 35.63 17.86
N ASP A 8 9.22 36.05 17.34
CA ASP A 8 9.43 37.41 16.82
C ASP A 8 9.07 37.58 15.32
N GLU A 9 8.78 36.49 14.58
CA GLU A 9 8.45 36.57 13.14
C GLU A 9 6.94 36.58 12.83
N TYR A 10 6.06 36.49 13.84
CA TYR A 10 4.61 36.43 13.65
C TYR A 10 3.85 37.61 14.28
N VAL A 11 2.82 38.06 13.57
CA VAL A 11 1.97 39.20 13.94
C VAL A 11 1.27 38.91 15.28
N ARG A 12 1.43 39.83 16.23
CA ARG A 12 0.97 39.79 17.64
C ARG A 12 -0.43 39.19 17.83
N TRP A 13 -0.51 37.90 18.12
CA TRP A 13 -1.69 37.25 18.69
C TRP A 13 -1.35 36.77 20.11
N PRO A 14 -2.31 36.84 21.07
CA PRO A 14 -2.02 36.60 22.47
C PRO A 14 -1.56 35.14 22.72
N PRO A 15 -0.54 34.91 23.58
CA PRO A 15 0.14 33.62 23.77
C PRO A 15 -0.71 32.53 24.47
N TYR A 16 -2.02 32.75 24.61
CA TYR A 16 -2.97 31.84 25.25
C TYR A 16 -4.10 31.39 24.31
N SER A 17 -3.96 31.60 23.01
CA SER A 17 -4.93 31.10 22.03
C SER A 17 -4.59 29.65 21.63
N PHE A 18 -5.00 28.69 22.44
CA PHE A 18 -4.99 27.28 22.09
C PHE A 18 -6.07 27.03 21.01
N GLY A 19 -5.66 26.67 19.78
CA GLY A 19 -6.52 26.01 18.79
C GLY A 19 -7.70 26.80 18.19
N MET A 20 -7.60 28.12 18.03
CA MET A 20 -8.55 28.98 17.27
C MET A 20 -10.06 28.60 17.38
N ASN A 21 -10.52 28.07 18.51
CA ASN A 21 -11.90 27.60 18.72
C ASN A 21 -12.52 26.79 17.53
N ASN A 22 -11.77 25.91 16.87
CA ASN A 22 -12.32 25.01 15.85
C ASN A 22 -11.62 23.63 15.84
N PRO A 23 -12.14 22.61 16.54
CA PRO A 23 -11.39 21.37 16.81
C PRO A 23 -11.54 20.28 15.72
N ILE A 24 -11.66 20.62 14.42
CA ILE A 24 -11.89 19.62 13.35
C ILE A 24 -10.82 19.57 12.24
N PHE A 25 -9.89 20.52 12.09
CA PHE A 25 -8.96 20.52 10.94
C PHE A 25 -7.55 21.05 11.23
N PHE A 26 -6.81 20.40 12.12
CA PHE A 26 -5.35 20.55 12.15
C PHE A 26 -4.70 19.17 12.22
N ILE A 27 -4.36 18.67 11.03
CA ILE A 27 -3.39 17.59 10.85
C ILE A 27 -2.01 18.28 10.88
N ASP A 28 -1.11 17.76 11.71
CA ASP A 28 0.28 18.18 11.88
C ASP A 28 1.01 18.34 10.52
N PRO A 29 1.64 19.49 10.21
CA PRO A 29 2.23 19.72 8.89
C PRO A 29 3.55 18.96 8.61
N ASP A 30 4.21 18.36 9.62
CA ASP A 30 5.62 17.95 9.51
C ASP A 30 5.88 16.45 9.68
N GLY A 31 4.91 15.61 9.32
CA GLY A 31 5.07 14.15 9.25
C GLY A 31 4.82 13.62 7.85
N GLN A 32 5.88 13.44 7.04
CA GLN A 32 5.73 12.89 5.68
C GLN A 32 6.90 11.98 5.32
N ARG A 33 6.68 10.67 5.21
CA ARG A 33 7.76 9.72 4.87
C ARG A 33 7.43 8.72 3.76
N ILE A 34 6.39 9.03 2.99
CA ILE A 34 6.20 8.44 1.67
C ILE A 34 6.61 9.49 0.63
N LYS A 35 7.60 9.18 -0.19
CA LYS A 35 8.08 10.02 -1.28
C LYS A 35 7.54 9.53 -2.62
N ILE A 36 6.90 10.40 -3.39
CA ILE A 36 6.41 10.16 -4.76
C ILE A 36 7.16 11.10 -5.68
N GLY A 37 8.08 10.57 -6.50
CA GLY A 37 8.99 11.41 -7.28
C GLY A 37 9.86 12.27 -6.35
N ASP A 38 9.74 13.60 -6.46
CA ASP A 38 10.40 14.57 -5.58
C ASP A 38 9.49 15.16 -4.49
N HIS A 39 8.25 14.68 -4.40
CA HIS A 39 7.25 15.17 -3.45
C HIS A 39 7.07 14.22 -2.28
N TYR A 40 6.92 14.78 -1.09
CA TYR A 40 6.49 14.04 0.08
C TYR A 40 4.96 14.04 0.14
N TYR A 41 4.40 12.86 0.39
CA TYR A 41 2.96 12.66 0.40
C TYR A 41 2.35 13.19 1.70
N SER A 42 1.29 13.97 1.56
CA SER A 42 0.31 14.28 2.60
C SER A 42 -1.09 14.13 2.03
N TYR A 43 -2.00 13.53 2.79
CA TYR A 43 -3.37 13.35 2.34
C TYR A 43 -4.11 14.69 2.15
N GLU A 44 -4.84 14.81 1.04
CA GLU A 44 -5.71 15.93 0.74
C GLU A 44 -7.08 15.40 0.31
N LYS A 45 -8.13 15.78 1.05
CA LYS A 45 -9.48 15.23 0.84
C LYS A 45 -10.04 15.45 -0.56
N ASP A 46 -9.81 16.64 -1.10
CA ASP A 46 -10.34 17.09 -2.38
C ASP A 46 -9.20 17.46 -3.34
N ARG A 47 -8.15 16.62 -3.38
CA ARG A 47 -6.99 16.83 -4.26
C ARG A 47 -7.42 17.00 -5.71
N ASP A 48 -6.97 18.08 -6.34
CA ASP A 48 -7.14 18.28 -7.78
C ASP A 48 -6.15 17.41 -8.56
N TYR A 49 -6.60 16.22 -8.92
CA TYR A 49 -5.78 15.30 -9.72
C TYR A 49 -5.53 15.80 -11.14
N ASP A 50 -6.37 16.67 -11.69
CA ASP A 50 -6.21 17.17 -13.06
C ASP A 50 -5.10 18.22 -13.15
N ALA A 51 -4.75 18.85 -12.02
CA ALA A 51 -3.58 19.74 -11.90
C ALA A 51 -2.22 18.99 -11.88
N ILE A 52 -2.22 17.67 -11.65
CA ILE A 52 -1.00 16.87 -11.63
C ILE A 52 -0.69 16.40 -13.04
N GLU A 53 0.33 16.98 -13.67
CA GLU A 53 0.68 16.71 -15.08
C GLU A 53 1.16 15.26 -15.28
N ASP A 54 2.11 14.80 -14.45
CA ASP A 54 2.66 13.46 -14.57
C ASP A 54 1.61 12.38 -14.27
N GLU A 55 1.41 11.46 -15.22
CA GLU A 55 0.39 10.41 -15.11
C GLU A 55 0.69 9.44 -13.97
N PHE A 56 1.96 9.12 -13.75
CA PHE A 56 2.35 8.18 -12.72
C PHE A 56 2.14 8.77 -11.32
N GLU A 57 2.57 10.02 -11.10
CA GLU A 57 2.32 10.73 -9.84
C GLU A 57 0.83 10.84 -9.57
N ARG A 58 0.06 11.32 -10.56
CA ARG A 58 -1.40 11.44 -10.45
C ARG A 58 -2.06 10.11 -10.08
N ASN A 59 -1.67 9.01 -10.71
CA ASN A 59 -2.21 7.69 -10.39
C ASN A 59 -1.73 7.18 -9.02
N THR A 60 -0.50 7.51 -8.61
CA THR A 60 0.02 7.16 -7.28
C THR A 60 -0.73 7.89 -6.18
N TYR A 61 -0.98 9.20 -6.33
CA TYR A 61 -1.83 9.96 -5.41
C TYR A 61 -3.23 9.35 -5.32
N LYS A 62 -3.89 9.07 -6.45
CA LYS A 62 -5.22 8.41 -6.45
C LYS A 62 -5.21 7.08 -5.70
N ALA A 63 -4.15 6.28 -5.86
CA ALA A 63 -4.02 4.99 -5.20
C ALA A 63 -3.88 5.14 -3.68
N ILE A 64 -2.96 6.00 -3.22
CA ILE A 64 -2.71 6.19 -1.78
C ILE A 64 -3.89 6.93 -1.11
N ASP A 65 -4.45 7.96 -1.77
CA ASP A 65 -5.61 8.68 -1.27
C ASP A 65 -6.82 7.74 -1.11
N GLN A 66 -7.03 6.80 -2.05
CA GLN A 66 -8.03 5.74 -1.86
C GLN A 66 -7.71 4.90 -0.63
N LEU A 67 -6.49 4.39 -0.50
CA LEU A 67 -6.11 3.51 0.60
C LEU A 67 -6.28 4.19 1.97
N TYR A 68 -5.90 5.46 2.07
CA TYR A 68 -6.01 6.29 3.26
C TYR A 68 -7.48 6.62 3.58
N SER A 69 -8.20 7.24 2.63
CA SER A 69 -9.58 7.72 2.87
C SER A 69 -10.61 6.61 3.09
N SER A 70 -10.34 5.39 2.62
CA SER A 70 -11.22 4.23 2.81
C SER A 70 -10.88 3.38 4.02
N ASP A 71 -9.91 3.79 4.83
CA ASP A 71 -9.50 3.07 6.05
C ASP A 71 -9.04 1.61 5.78
N THR A 72 -8.60 1.35 4.54
CA THR A 72 -8.29 -0.02 4.09
C THR A 72 -7.01 -0.57 4.67
N MET A 73 -6.09 0.31 5.06
CA MET A 73 -4.77 -0.03 5.60
C MET A 73 -4.77 -0.25 7.12
N ASN A 74 -5.94 -0.12 7.76
CA ASN A 74 -6.17 -0.65 9.11
C ASN A 74 -6.23 -2.17 9.07
N ILE A 75 -5.11 -2.83 9.35
CA ILE A 75 -4.98 -4.29 9.27
C ILE A 75 -4.58 -4.85 10.63
N THR A 76 -5.08 -6.05 10.93
CA THR A 76 -4.68 -6.80 12.12
C THR A 76 -3.42 -7.60 11.81
N ILE A 77 -2.37 -7.34 12.60
CA ILE A 77 -1.05 -7.97 12.54
C ILE A 77 -0.90 -8.88 13.77
N GLY A 78 -0.41 -10.09 13.56
CA GLY A 78 -0.25 -11.10 14.61
C GLY A 78 -1.44 -12.05 14.71
N GLU A 79 -1.40 -12.93 15.72
CA GLU A 79 -2.43 -13.95 15.97
C GLU A 79 -2.75 -14.04 17.47
N GLY A 80 -4.00 -14.37 17.79
CA GLY A 80 -4.46 -14.58 19.16
C GLY A 80 -4.47 -13.29 20.00
N GLU A 81 -4.14 -13.41 21.29
CA GLU A 81 -4.18 -12.30 22.25
C GLU A 81 -3.14 -11.20 21.97
N ASN A 82 -2.13 -11.49 21.16
CA ASN A 82 -1.10 -10.51 20.76
C ASN A 82 -1.40 -9.85 19.40
N ALA A 83 -2.58 -10.09 18.82
CA ALA A 83 -2.96 -9.46 17.57
C ALA A 83 -3.27 -7.97 17.79
N GLU A 84 -2.69 -7.11 16.97
CA GLU A 84 -2.85 -5.67 17.04
C GLU A 84 -3.37 -5.14 15.70
N THR A 85 -4.35 -4.25 15.75
CA THR A 85 -4.83 -3.54 14.55
C THR A 85 -4.09 -2.22 14.43
N ILE A 86 -3.39 -2.04 13.33
CA ILE A 86 -2.64 -0.83 13.02
C ILE A 86 -3.04 -0.28 11.66
N ASN A 87 -2.97 1.04 11.49
CA ASN A 87 -3.00 1.65 10.18
C ASN A 87 -1.59 1.76 9.62
N VAL A 88 -1.23 0.86 8.69
CA VAL A 88 0.10 0.85 8.08
C VAL A 88 0.44 2.17 7.38
N LEU A 89 -0.52 2.81 6.71
CA LEU A 89 -0.26 4.09 6.07
C LEU A 89 0.01 5.20 7.08
N ASP A 90 -0.76 5.25 8.16
CA ASP A 90 -0.51 6.24 9.21
C ASP A 90 0.88 6.05 9.80
N VAL A 91 1.33 4.81 10.03
CA VAL A 91 2.68 4.56 10.52
C VAL A 91 3.73 5.05 9.52
N LEU A 92 3.60 4.72 8.23
CA LEU A 92 4.58 5.12 7.21
C LEU A 92 4.60 6.64 6.98
N ILE A 93 3.43 7.29 6.91
CA ILE A 93 3.35 8.76 6.84
C ILE A 93 3.93 9.36 8.13
N ASN A 94 3.79 8.66 9.25
CA ASN A 94 4.24 9.07 10.57
C ASN A 94 5.57 8.44 11.10
N ASP A 95 6.51 7.92 10.28
CA ASP A 95 7.85 7.36 10.69
C ASP A 95 9.12 8.23 10.43
N LYS A 96 9.78 8.86 11.43
CA LYS A 96 10.57 10.14 11.26
C LYS A 96 11.99 9.88 10.80
N ASP A 97 12.32 8.60 10.76
CA ASP A 97 13.66 8.10 10.63
C ASP A 97 13.82 7.34 9.31
N ASN A 98 12.73 6.97 8.62
CA ASN A 98 12.76 6.14 7.41
C ASN A 98 11.82 6.69 6.33
N ASP A 99 12.34 6.83 5.11
CA ASP A 99 11.57 7.21 3.93
C ASP A 99 11.29 5.99 3.05
N VAL A 100 10.07 5.87 2.52
CA VAL A 100 9.76 4.95 1.41
C VAL A 100 9.53 5.72 0.13
N THR A 101 10.31 5.39 -0.91
CA THR A 101 10.20 6.04 -2.23
C THR A 101 9.34 5.19 -3.18
N ILE A 102 8.31 5.79 -3.77
CA ILE A 102 7.46 5.15 -4.78
C ILE A 102 7.90 5.64 -6.16
N VAL A 103 8.30 4.70 -7.02
CA VAL A 103 8.78 4.98 -8.38
C VAL A 103 8.04 4.13 -9.40
N LYS A 104 8.01 4.60 -10.65
CA LYS A 104 7.37 3.88 -11.75
C LYS A 104 8.05 2.54 -11.99
N GLY A 105 7.24 1.48 -12.16
CA GLY A 105 7.73 0.13 -12.38
C GLY A 105 6.94 -0.64 -13.43
N GLU A 106 7.63 -1.54 -14.12
CA GLU A 106 7.00 -2.53 -15.02
C GLU A 106 6.24 -3.63 -14.27
N SER A 107 6.43 -3.72 -12.95
CA SER A 107 5.78 -4.62 -12.02
C SER A 107 5.81 -4.06 -10.61
N ASN A 108 4.87 -4.46 -9.76
CA ASN A 108 4.88 -4.14 -8.34
C ASN A 108 5.97 -4.93 -7.60
N LYS A 109 6.85 -4.21 -6.88
CA LYS A 109 7.92 -4.80 -6.07
C LYS A 109 8.49 -3.78 -5.07
N TYR A 110 8.61 -4.19 -3.81
CA TYR A 110 9.44 -3.54 -2.80
C TYR A 110 10.91 -3.99 -2.85
N ASP A 111 11.85 -3.06 -2.74
CA ASP A 111 13.28 -3.29 -2.56
C ASP A 111 13.76 -2.83 -1.16
N PRO A 112 14.12 -3.77 -0.26
CA PRO A 112 14.55 -3.46 1.10
C PRO A 112 15.94 -2.82 1.20
N ASN A 113 16.71 -2.75 0.12
CA ASN A 113 18.04 -2.14 0.16
C ASN A 113 18.00 -0.63 -0.09
N THR A 114 16.92 -0.14 -0.68
CA THR A 114 16.76 1.25 -1.10
C THR A 114 15.42 1.84 -0.67
N ASP A 115 14.68 1.11 0.18
CA ASP A 115 13.33 1.45 0.64
C ASP A 115 12.42 1.94 -0.50
N THR A 116 12.49 1.24 -1.63
CA THR A 116 11.84 1.66 -2.87
C THR A 116 10.72 0.72 -3.26
N VAL A 117 9.53 1.26 -3.46
CA VAL A 117 8.38 0.58 -4.06
C VAL A 117 8.32 0.91 -5.55
N LYS A 118 8.55 -0.08 -6.39
CA LYS A 118 8.23 -0.02 -7.82
C LYS A 118 6.74 -0.25 -7.98
N PHE A 119 6.04 0.69 -8.60
CA PHE A 119 4.58 0.66 -8.74
C PHE A 119 4.16 0.65 -10.21
N LYS A 120 3.33 -0.33 -10.59
CA LYS A 120 2.69 -0.43 -11.91
C LYS A 120 1.28 0.15 -11.83
N ASP A 121 1.21 1.46 -11.87
CA ASP A 121 0.05 2.30 -11.60
C ASP A 121 -1.15 2.08 -12.55
N THR A 122 -0.88 1.76 -13.82
CA THR A 122 -1.92 1.61 -14.85
C THR A 122 -2.53 0.20 -14.94
N HIS A 123 -2.08 -0.75 -14.13
CA HIS A 123 -2.47 -2.16 -14.26
C HIS A 123 -2.91 -2.77 -12.93
N GLY A 124 -4.11 -3.34 -12.95
CA GLY A 124 -4.54 -4.32 -11.96
C GLY A 124 -3.88 -5.69 -12.21
N ALA A 125 -4.16 -6.63 -11.30
CA ALA A 125 -3.75 -8.01 -11.41
C ALA A 125 -4.96 -8.95 -11.50
N TYR A 126 -4.89 -9.94 -12.38
CA TYR A 126 -5.80 -11.08 -12.38
C TYR A 126 -5.06 -12.34 -11.93
N PHE A 127 -5.75 -13.23 -11.25
CA PHE A 127 -5.16 -14.44 -10.68
C PHE A 127 -6.22 -15.55 -10.56
N ARG A 128 -5.75 -16.77 -10.27
CA ARG A 128 -6.65 -17.89 -9.98
C ARG A 128 -7.02 -17.86 -8.51
N LYS A 129 -8.31 -17.91 -8.17
CA LYS A 129 -8.76 -18.04 -6.78
C LYS A 129 -8.41 -19.42 -6.21
N ASP A 130 -8.49 -20.44 -7.06
CA ASP A 130 -8.09 -21.82 -6.83
C ASP A 130 -7.01 -22.21 -7.85
N ALA A 131 -5.80 -22.45 -7.36
CA ALA A 131 -4.65 -22.79 -8.18
C ALA A 131 -4.89 -24.08 -9.01
N GLY A 132 -5.62 -25.05 -8.45
CA GLY A 132 -5.90 -26.34 -9.08
C GLY A 132 -6.91 -26.28 -10.22
N LYS A 133 -7.51 -25.12 -10.51
CA LYS A 133 -8.51 -24.92 -11.55
C LYS A 133 -8.01 -24.01 -12.67
N ALA A 134 -8.55 -24.19 -13.87
CA ALA A 134 -8.28 -23.30 -15.00
C ALA A 134 -8.86 -21.88 -14.74
N TYR A 135 -8.40 -20.89 -15.50
CA TYR A 135 -9.09 -19.59 -15.55
C TYR A 135 -10.50 -19.80 -16.15
N GLY A 136 -11.49 -19.07 -15.66
CA GLY A 136 -12.88 -19.20 -16.10
C GLY A 136 -13.90 -18.66 -15.10
N ASN A 137 -15.18 -18.81 -15.44
CA ASN A 137 -16.31 -18.25 -14.68
C ASN A 137 -16.27 -18.69 -13.22
N GLY A 138 -15.95 -17.73 -12.33
CA GLY A 138 -15.86 -17.91 -10.89
C GLY A 138 -14.45 -18.15 -10.33
N ASN A 139 -13.46 -18.57 -11.15
CA ASN A 139 -12.09 -18.82 -10.67
C ASN A 139 -11.09 -17.70 -10.99
N THR A 140 -11.51 -16.68 -11.73
CA THR A 140 -10.67 -15.50 -11.98
C THR A 140 -10.92 -14.47 -10.90
N GLY A 141 -9.90 -14.16 -10.11
CA GLY A 141 -9.90 -13.05 -9.16
C GLY A 141 -9.22 -11.81 -9.74
N ARG A 142 -9.57 -10.63 -9.23
CA ARG A 142 -9.00 -9.34 -9.64
C ARG A 142 -8.64 -8.46 -8.44
N ASN A 143 -7.50 -7.78 -8.55
CA ASN A 143 -7.09 -6.69 -7.66
C ASN A 143 -6.72 -5.43 -8.47
N SER A 144 -7.03 -4.26 -7.92
CA SER A 144 -6.66 -2.96 -8.50
C SER A 144 -5.19 -2.65 -8.29
N ALA A 145 -4.66 -1.62 -8.96
CA ALA A 145 -3.29 -1.18 -8.71
C ALA A 145 -3.12 -0.71 -7.26
N SER A 146 -4.11 -0.02 -6.67
CA SER A 146 -4.06 0.39 -5.24
C SER A 146 -3.87 -0.79 -4.28
N SER A 147 -4.57 -1.90 -4.51
CA SER A 147 -4.40 -3.12 -3.70
C SER A 147 -2.97 -3.69 -3.84
N LEU A 148 -2.40 -3.63 -5.05
CA LEU A 148 -1.03 -4.07 -5.28
C LEU A 148 -0.01 -3.11 -4.66
N LEU A 149 -0.28 -1.80 -4.63
CA LEU A 149 0.55 -0.82 -3.93
C LEU A 149 0.53 -1.08 -2.41
N ALA A 150 -0.65 -1.32 -1.84
CA ALA A 150 -0.81 -1.68 -0.43
C ALA A 150 0.04 -2.90 -0.07
N HIS A 151 0.07 -3.93 -0.94
CA HIS A 151 0.92 -5.11 -0.75
C HIS A 151 2.40 -4.76 -0.60
N GLU A 152 2.92 -3.88 -1.46
CA GLU A 152 4.34 -3.49 -1.39
C GLU A 152 4.63 -2.56 -0.20
N LEU A 153 3.69 -1.70 0.19
CA LEU A 153 3.81 -0.86 1.39
C LEU A 153 3.80 -1.70 2.68
N ILE A 154 3.03 -2.78 2.73
CA ILE A 154 3.06 -3.72 3.86
C ILE A 154 4.42 -4.44 3.92
N HIS A 155 5.03 -4.77 2.78
CA HIS A 155 6.41 -5.30 2.79
C HIS A 155 7.41 -4.29 3.38
N ASN A 156 7.31 -3.01 3.00
CA ASN A 156 8.16 -1.97 3.57
C ASN A 156 7.93 -1.82 5.08
N TYR A 157 6.67 -1.75 5.52
CA TYR A 157 6.33 -1.72 6.94
C TYR A 157 6.94 -2.90 7.70
N ASN A 158 6.81 -4.13 7.19
CA ASN A 158 7.38 -5.32 7.82
C ASN A 158 8.90 -5.25 7.90
N ASP A 159 9.56 -4.73 6.87
CA ASP A 159 11.01 -4.63 6.83
C ASP A 159 11.55 -3.57 7.79
N VAL A 160 10.90 -2.41 7.88
CA VAL A 160 11.33 -1.30 8.74
C VAL A 160 10.96 -1.56 10.20
N HIS A 161 9.71 -1.91 10.49
CA HIS A 161 9.19 -2.00 11.87
C HIS A 161 9.23 -3.42 12.46
N ASP A 162 9.37 -4.47 11.64
CA ASP A 162 9.45 -5.88 12.07
C ASP A 162 10.66 -6.60 11.43
N ASN A 163 11.77 -5.86 11.22
CA ASN A 163 12.93 -6.29 10.43
C ASN A 163 13.42 -7.71 10.76
N LYS A 164 13.49 -8.04 12.06
CA LYS A 164 13.95 -9.34 12.53
C LYS A 164 13.07 -10.48 12.01
N ASN A 165 11.75 -10.35 12.09
CA ASN A 165 10.86 -11.41 11.62
C ASN A 165 10.67 -11.33 10.11
N TYR A 166 10.67 -10.15 9.50
CA TYR A 166 10.75 -9.99 8.04
C TYR A 166 11.90 -10.80 7.45
N ARG A 167 13.12 -10.63 7.97
CA ARG A 167 14.31 -11.37 7.49
C ARG A 167 14.17 -12.88 7.68
N LYS A 168 13.62 -13.34 8.80
CA LYS A 168 13.32 -14.77 9.03
C LYS A 168 12.32 -15.30 8.00
N ARG A 169 11.21 -14.59 7.77
CA ARG A 169 10.17 -14.98 6.82
C ARG A 169 10.68 -14.93 5.36
N LYS A 170 11.57 -14.00 5.01
CA LYS A 170 12.24 -13.96 3.70
C LYS A 170 13.16 -15.17 3.49
N ALA A 171 13.88 -15.59 4.53
CA ALA A 171 14.76 -16.76 4.50
C ALA A 171 14.00 -18.08 4.46
N ASP A 172 12.83 -18.15 5.10
CA ASP A 172 11.98 -19.35 5.09
C ASP A 172 11.38 -19.61 3.70
N LYS A 173 11.81 -20.70 3.07
CA LYS A 173 11.33 -21.15 1.75
C LYS A 173 10.34 -22.32 1.83
N SER A 174 9.85 -22.66 3.01
CA SER A 174 8.89 -23.76 3.24
C SER A 174 7.65 -23.62 2.34
N THR A 175 7.19 -22.39 2.13
CA THR A 175 6.02 -22.09 1.30
C THR A 175 6.20 -22.40 -0.18
N LYS A 176 7.43 -22.53 -0.70
CA LYS A 176 7.68 -22.86 -2.12
C LYS A 176 7.22 -24.27 -2.50
N LYS A 177 6.96 -25.13 -1.51
CA LYS A 177 6.64 -26.55 -1.69
C LYS A 177 5.22 -26.90 -1.27
N GLU A 178 4.34 -25.91 -1.12
CA GLU A 178 2.94 -26.12 -0.74
C GLU A 178 2.12 -26.82 -1.84
N GLY A 179 2.68 -26.97 -3.04
CA GLY A 179 2.07 -27.77 -4.10
C GLY A 179 0.86 -27.09 -4.72
N LEU A 180 0.81 -25.76 -4.73
CA LEU A 180 -0.24 -24.95 -5.37
C LEU A 180 -0.10 -24.98 -6.89
N LYS A 181 -0.33 -26.15 -7.48
CA LYS A 181 -0.10 -26.42 -8.91
C LYS A 181 -1.33 -26.14 -9.75
N THR A 182 -1.11 -25.57 -10.92
CA THR A 182 -2.12 -25.47 -11.98
C THR A 182 -2.45 -26.83 -12.59
N PRO A 183 -3.59 -26.97 -13.30
CA PRO A 183 -3.88 -28.17 -14.10
C PRO A 183 -2.77 -28.57 -15.09
N LYS A 184 -1.94 -27.59 -15.50
CA LYS A 184 -0.80 -27.79 -16.41
C LYS A 184 0.52 -28.05 -15.67
N GLY A 185 0.49 -28.21 -14.35
CA GLY A 185 1.66 -28.51 -13.52
C GLY A 185 2.52 -27.31 -13.12
N ALA A 186 2.22 -26.09 -13.60
CA ALA A 186 2.93 -24.88 -13.16
C ALA A 186 2.67 -24.60 -11.67
N ASP A 187 3.73 -24.34 -10.90
CA ASP A 187 3.66 -24.11 -9.47
C ASP A 187 3.41 -22.62 -9.16
N LEU A 188 2.34 -22.33 -8.40
CA LEU A 188 1.93 -20.99 -7.98
C LEU A 188 2.20 -20.74 -6.49
N SER A 189 2.98 -21.61 -5.85
CA SER A 189 3.35 -21.49 -4.44
C SER A 189 4.13 -20.20 -4.15
N PHE A 190 4.04 -19.71 -2.92
CA PHE A 190 4.70 -18.47 -2.51
C PHE A 190 6.22 -18.61 -2.48
N SER A 191 6.92 -17.55 -2.88
CA SER A 191 8.38 -17.58 -2.99
C SER A 191 9.09 -17.74 -1.64
N ASN A 192 8.46 -17.33 -0.54
CA ASN A 192 8.89 -17.48 0.84
C ASN A 192 7.72 -17.19 1.80
N ALA A 193 7.93 -17.39 3.10
CA ALA A 193 6.93 -17.13 4.11
C ALA A 193 6.51 -15.65 4.18
N GLU A 194 7.40 -14.71 3.83
CA GLU A 194 7.08 -13.27 3.82
C GLU A 194 6.03 -12.93 2.74
N GLU A 195 6.16 -13.46 1.52
CA GLU A 195 5.15 -13.25 0.48
C GLU A 195 3.77 -13.78 0.90
N LYS A 196 3.73 -14.95 1.55
CA LYS A 196 2.49 -15.56 2.04
C LYS A 196 1.88 -14.72 3.17
N TYR A 197 2.72 -14.27 4.10
CA TYR A 197 2.34 -13.43 5.21
C TYR A 197 1.77 -12.09 4.72
N THR A 198 2.48 -11.39 3.85
CA THR A 198 2.02 -10.13 3.27
C THR A 198 0.75 -10.31 2.45
N ILE A 199 0.60 -11.38 1.66
CA ILE A 199 -0.67 -11.65 0.97
C ILE A 199 -1.83 -11.85 1.96
N THR A 200 -1.58 -12.46 3.11
CA THR A 200 -2.60 -12.64 4.16
C THR A 200 -3.04 -11.29 4.73
N LEU A 201 -2.09 -10.39 4.97
CA LEU A 201 -2.36 -9.01 5.40
C LEU A 201 -3.09 -8.20 4.31
N THR A 202 -2.58 -8.22 3.08
CA THR A 202 -3.19 -7.56 1.91
C THR A 202 -4.61 -8.07 1.65
N ASN A 203 -4.94 -9.31 1.99
CA ASN A 203 -6.30 -9.82 1.86
C ASN A 203 -7.32 -9.11 2.75
N GLN A 204 -6.89 -8.52 3.88
CA GLN A 204 -7.73 -7.65 4.70
C GLN A 204 -8.02 -6.32 3.96
N VAL A 205 -7.00 -5.75 3.31
CA VAL A 205 -7.14 -4.58 2.43
C VAL A 205 -8.09 -4.89 1.27
N ASN A 206 -7.91 -6.05 0.62
CA ASN A 206 -8.75 -6.48 -0.49
C ASN A 206 -10.22 -6.62 -0.09
N GLU A 207 -10.49 -7.18 1.09
CA GLU A 207 -11.84 -7.31 1.62
C GLU A 207 -12.51 -5.95 1.82
N LYS A 208 -11.80 -5.00 2.41
CA LYS A 208 -12.28 -3.62 2.60
C LYS A 208 -12.49 -2.88 1.26
N LEU A 209 -11.64 -3.15 0.27
CA LEU A 209 -11.79 -2.66 -1.11
C LEU A 209 -12.87 -3.42 -1.92
N LYS A 210 -13.50 -4.45 -1.36
CA LYS A 210 -14.46 -5.34 -2.04
C LYS A 210 -13.85 -6.05 -3.27
N GLN A 211 -12.59 -6.41 -3.18
CA GLN A 211 -11.83 -7.12 -4.20
C GLN A 211 -11.56 -8.58 -3.80
N ASP A 212 -11.08 -9.38 -4.75
CA ASP A 212 -10.87 -10.81 -4.51
C ASP A 212 -9.65 -11.07 -3.63
N LYS A 213 -9.77 -12.07 -2.73
CA LYS A 213 -8.65 -12.54 -1.91
C LYS A 213 -7.71 -13.42 -2.74
N ARG A 214 -6.41 -13.21 -2.56
CA ARG A 214 -5.34 -14.00 -3.19
C ARG A 214 -4.94 -15.16 -2.30
N THR A 215 -4.84 -16.36 -2.89
CA THR A 215 -4.48 -17.61 -2.19
C THR A 215 -3.16 -18.19 -2.68
N ASN A 216 -2.54 -17.56 -3.68
CA ASN A 216 -1.32 -18.03 -4.32
C ASN A 216 -0.54 -16.85 -4.93
N TYR A 217 0.70 -17.11 -5.32
CA TYR A 217 1.60 -16.09 -5.86
C TYR A 217 1.35 -15.77 -7.34
N GLY A 218 0.72 -16.69 -8.08
CA GLY A 218 0.48 -16.58 -9.50
C GLY A 218 -0.46 -15.42 -9.86
N ARG A 219 0.01 -14.52 -10.72
CA ARG A 219 -0.78 -13.40 -11.25
C ARG A 219 -0.34 -13.02 -12.66
N GLY A 220 -1.25 -12.40 -13.41
CA GLY A 220 -0.95 -11.63 -14.62
C GLY A 220 -1.43 -10.18 -14.45
N TYR A 221 -0.85 -9.27 -15.22
CA TYR A 221 -1.26 -7.86 -15.22
C TYR A 221 -2.21 -7.58 -16.39
N TYR A 222 -3.13 -6.64 -16.17
CA TYR A 222 -4.01 -6.13 -17.22
C TYR A 222 -4.28 -4.64 -17.03
N PRO A 223 -4.41 -3.84 -18.10
CA PRO A 223 -4.71 -2.41 -17.98
C PRO A 223 -6.09 -2.18 -17.34
N THR A 224 -6.20 -1.22 -16.43
CA THR A 224 -7.45 -0.80 -15.79
C THR A 224 -7.83 0.63 -16.17
N GLU A 225 -9.10 0.99 -15.98
CA GLU A 225 -9.59 2.37 -16.22
C GLU A 225 -8.93 3.39 -15.27
N SER A 226 -8.58 2.97 -14.05
CA SER A 226 -7.94 3.78 -13.01
C SER A 226 -7.13 2.85 -12.09
N PRO A 227 -6.09 3.34 -11.37
CA PRO A 227 -5.41 2.57 -10.32
C PRO A 227 -6.35 2.06 -9.23
N THR A 228 -7.48 2.74 -9.02
CA THR A 228 -8.43 2.50 -7.93
C THR A 228 -9.51 1.47 -8.22
N THR A 229 -9.54 0.91 -9.43
CA THR A 229 -10.59 -0.02 -9.89
C THR A 229 -10.02 -1.31 -10.46
N THR A 230 -10.83 -2.37 -10.45
CA THR A 230 -10.57 -3.64 -11.15
C THR A 230 -11.15 -3.68 -12.55
N GLU A 231 -11.85 -2.64 -13.00
CA GLU A 231 -12.45 -2.60 -14.32
C GLU A 231 -11.39 -2.50 -15.42
N PRO A 232 -11.37 -3.44 -16.39
CA PRO A 232 -10.42 -3.40 -17.49
C PRO A 232 -10.60 -2.13 -18.33
N LYS A 233 -9.48 -1.55 -18.76
CA LYS A 233 -9.50 -0.40 -19.67
C LYS A 233 -10.22 -0.77 -20.97
N LYS A 234 -11.29 -0.07 -21.31
CA LYS A 234 -12.00 -0.29 -22.58
C LYS A 234 -11.06 0.04 -23.73
N LYS A 235 -11.00 -0.86 -24.73
CA LYS A 235 -10.37 -0.52 -26.00
C LYS A 235 -11.20 0.61 -26.63
N LYS A 236 -10.54 1.72 -27.00
CA LYS A 236 -11.19 2.73 -27.85
C LYS A 236 -11.64 2.01 -29.12
N GLN A 237 -12.95 2.02 -29.38
CA GLN A 237 -13.54 1.53 -30.63
C GLN A 237 -13.20 2.49 -31.76
#